data_AF-A0A387FZP2-F1
#
_entry.id   AF-A0A387FZP2-F1
#
_cell.length_a   1.000
_cell.length_b   1.000
_cell.length_c   1.000
_cell.angle_alpha   90.00
_cell.angle_beta   90.00
_cell.angle_gamma   90.00
#
_symmetry.space_group_name_H-M   'P 1'
#
loop_
_entity.id
_entity.type
_entity.pdbx_description
1 polymer ?
#
loop_
_entity_poly.entity_id
_entity_poly.type
_entity_poly.pdbx_seq_one_letter_code
_entity_poly.pdbx_strand_id
1 'polypeptide(L)'
;MATELGGAKALTVLSPYFGGPKAVVDLARDLGCKTVNVFVPPKVPFWFDFDTAKTLGLAAQPVTNQLFSGEKLLHAKAFDIECARGRLTIAGSANATVNGLGLGSVEVVVARVSDGAPWLGWSRAGYPKGLVGEGGQEPHHTACPCLIARLDGGGVNGRVLDVVDPEGCWNASLYAPGRFESIGTVELAVDGRFMIERRRVDAAVSSLQLVLARGEETVRGWLVMTDIIAAVRERGAIAEAMARAAGGAENPRDNDIIAGFFTKHPEAFLAGDEPIASGSNSPKADKEETSHLVPAGELGIGDALKPENDRAASGTGQSAFQKLIARFRQRITDTPRRGQGHGHESDAGDGGDDGRGESVWSNADLLAGAIGSFMRKIDESPDGRTKRENILSVLDFILYGADNVEEPEQFLKTHLPVWRNLARRAGPAQAGLDTLDRCYAVATVAPGLREPKKSAEIHKALEIWFRGALTKDHRDLLEMPPTGHREGQLAPDVRARDWKLAVTGTLAAPTSWQRNRALIAALDGEGPMPDLSAAASGEEIAALGRIGQGIRRRDTVVVRSDWKHCPSCHMKLAAVEAGRLRRGGIASCQGLKCTAIIVDIQPEET
;
A
#
# COMPACT_ATOMS: atom_id res chain seq x y z
N MET A 1 2.74 12.15 -44.19
CA MET A 1 1.56 11.32 -43.85
C MET A 1 0.31 11.63 -44.69
N ALA A 2 -0.39 12.76 -44.53
CA ALA A 2 -1.67 12.98 -45.26
C ALA A 2 -1.50 13.03 -46.79
N THR A 3 -0.44 13.68 -47.28
CA THR A 3 -0.07 13.69 -48.71
C THR A 3 0.20 12.28 -49.25
N GLU A 4 0.87 11.42 -48.47
CA GLU A 4 1.12 10.02 -48.84
C GLU A 4 -0.18 9.21 -48.96
N LEU A 5 -1.19 9.54 -48.16
CA LEU A 5 -2.53 8.96 -48.23
C LEU A 5 -3.44 9.64 -49.28
N GLY A 6 -2.87 10.44 -50.19
CA GLY A 6 -3.59 11.07 -51.29
C GLY A 6 -4.34 12.35 -50.92
N GLY A 7 -3.93 13.01 -49.83
CA GLY A 7 -4.46 14.30 -49.38
C GLY A 7 -5.70 14.18 -48.48
N ALA A 8 -5.90 15.18 -47.61
CA ALA A 8 -7.00 15.22 -46.67
C ALA A 8 -8.32 15.63 -47.36
N LYS A 9 -9.38 14.87 -47.13
CA LYS A 9 -10.74 15.10 -47.61
C LYS A 9 -11.66 15.69 -46.54
N ALA A 10 -11.50 15.24 -45.30
CA ALA A 10 -12.22 15.75 -44.15
C ALA A 10 -11.33 15.78 -42.89
N LEU A 11 -11.49 16.79 -42.06
CA LEU A 11 -10.84 16.94 -40.75
C LEU A 11 -11.92 17.00 -39.68
N THR A 12 -11.84 16.16 -38.67
CA THR A 12 -12.68 16.25 -37.47
C THR A 12 -11.81 16.53 -36.25
N VAL A 13 -12.12 17.61 -35.53
CA VAL A 13 -11.36 18.09 -34.37
C VAL A 13 -12.12 17.83 -33.07
N LEU A 14 -11.48 17.11 -32.17
CA LEU A 14 -11.89 16.90 -30.78
C LEU A 14 -10.87 17.58 -29.88
N SER A 15 -11.29 18.61 -29.14
CA SER A 15 -10.40 19.26 -28.17
C SER A 15 -11.20 19.87 -27.02
N PRO A 16 -10.64 19.89 -25.80
CA PRO A 16 -11.28 20.55 -24.66
C PRO A 16 -10.95 22.03 -24.55
N TYR A 17 -9.88 22.49 -25.21
CA TYR A 17 -9.45 23.88 -25.22
C TYR A 17 -9.30 24.38 -26.66
N PHE A 18 -9.98 25.48 -26.96
CA PHE A 18 -9.85 26.23 -28.21
C PHE A 18 -9.44 27.67 -27.87
N GLY A 19 -8.30 28.13 -28.39
CA GLY A 19 -7.80 29.52 -28.26
C GLY A 19 -8.43 30.45 -29.30
N GLY A 20 -9.72 30.26 -29.57
CA GLY A 20 -10.38 30.74 -30.79
C GLY A 20 -10.14 29.84 -32.01
N PRO A 21 -10.68 30.21 -33.19
CA PRO A 21 -10.74 29.30 -34.33
C PRO A 21 -9.48 29.24 -35.19
N LYS A 22 -8.53 30.17 -34.99
CA LYS A 22 -7.36 30.36 -35.86
C LYS A 22 -6.53 29.09 -36.05
N ALA A 23 -6.23 28.36 -34.98
CA ALA A 23 -5.42 27.15 -35.05
C ALA A 23 -6.03 26.07 -35.95
N VAL A 24 -7.36 25.89 -35.88
CA VAL A 24 -8.09 24.94 -36.73
C VAL A 24 -8.17 25.45 -38.17
N VAL A 25 -8.34 26.75 -38.38
CA VAL A 25 -8.33 27.38 -39.71
C VAL A 25 -6.99 27.18 -40.40
N ASP A 26 -5.89 27.42 -39.71
CA ASP A 26 -4.55 27.26 -40.25
C ASP A 26 -4.26 25.77 -40.53
N LEU A 27 -4.59 24.87 -39.59
CA LEU A 27 -4.46 23.42 -39.82
C LEU A 27 -5.28 22.93 -41.02
N ALA A 28 -6.52 23.39 -41.18
CA ALA A 28 -7.37 23.01 -42.31
C ALA A 28 -6.79 23.53 -43.64
N ARG A 29 -6.24 24.74 -43.64
CA ARG A 29 -5.56 25.33 -44.81
C ARG A 29 -4.31 24.53 -45.18
N ASP A 30 -3.48 24.19 -44.20
CA ASP A 30 -2.23 23.44 -44.41
C ASP A 30 -2.50 22.01 -44.91
N LEU A 31 -3.59 21.40 -44.46
CA LEU A 31 -4.06 20.10 -44.97
C LEU A 31 -4.75 20.20 -46.34
N GLY A 32 -5.07 21.40 -46.82
CA GLY A 32 -5.89 21.61 -48.02
C GLY A 32 -7.33 21.10 -47.87
N CYS A 33 -7.83 21.00 -46.63
CA CYS A 33 -9.08 20.34 -46.29
C CYS A 33 -10.25 21.34 -46.24
N LYS A 34 -11.28 21.11 -47.06
CA LYS A 34 -12.47 21.99 -47.11
C LYS A 34 -13.59 21.55 -46.17
N THR A 35 -13.64 20.27 -45.82
CA THR A 35 -14.67 19.71 -44.95
C THR A 35 -14.11 19.61 -43.54
N VAL A 36 -14.48 20.55 -42.68
CA VAL A 36 -14.03 20.55 -41.28
C VAL A 36 -15.22 20.36 -40.36
N ASN A 37 -15.10 19.38 -39.47
CA ASN A 37 -16.03 19.11 -38.39
C ASN A 37 -15.37 19.42 -37.06
N VAL A 38 -16.11 20.03 -36.13
CA VAL A 38 -15.62 20.30 -34.77
C VAL A 38 -16.57 19.67 -33.78
N PHE A 39 -16.03 18.86 -32.88
CA PHE A 39 -16.80 18.23 -31.83
C PHE A 39 -17.31 19.26 -30.83
N VAL A 40 -18.60 19.18 -30.52
CA VAL A 40 -19.29 20.02 -29.55
C VAL A 40 -19.74 19.14 -28.37
N PRO A 41 -19.01 19.16 -27.24
CA PRO A 41 -19.42 18.47 -26.02
C PRO A 41 -20.56 19.20 -25.30
N PRO A 42 -21.25 18.50 -24.38
CA PRO A 42 -22.20 19.13 -23.46
C PRO A 42 -21.54 20.18 -22.53
N LYS A 43 -20.30 19.94 -22.11
CA LYS A 43 -19.50 20.83 -21.23
C LYS A 43 -18.04 20.87 -21.68
N VAL A 44 -17.46 22.06 -21.88
CA VAL A 44 -16.00 22.26 -22.01
C VAL A 44 -15.52 23.52 -21.31
N PRO A 45 -14.22 23.56 -20.96
CA PRO A 45 -13.54 24.78 -20.51
C PRO A 45 -13.59 25.92 -21.54
N PHE A 46 -13.32 25.64 -22.83
CA PHE A 46 -13.32 26.63 -23.91
C PHE A 46 -13.98 26.12 -25.19
N TRP A 47 -14.70 27.02 -25.86
CA TRP A 47 -15.51 26.71 -27.05
C TRP A 47 -14.79 27.05 -28.35
N PHE A 48 -15.10 26.29 -29.39
CA PHE A 48 -14.79 26.71 -30.75
C PHE A 48 -15.81 27.74 -31.24
N ASP A 49 -15.32 28.91 -31.66
CA ASP A 49 -16.15 29.98 -32.22
C ASP A 49 -16.36 29.77 -33.73
N PHE A 50 -17.52 29.19 -34.08
CA PHE A 50 -17.90 28.90 -35.47
C PHE A 50 -18.16 30.17 -36.29
N ASP A 51 -18.65 31.25 -35.68
CA ASP A 51 -18.95 32.50 -36.38
C ASP A 51 -17.65 33.21 -36.76
N THR A 52 -16.72 33.31 -35.82
CA THR A 52 -15.38 33.84 -36.10
C THR A 52 -14.63 32.94 -37.09
N ALA A 53 -14.74 31.61 -37.00
CA ALA A 53 -14.14 30.70 -37.99
C ALA A 53 -14.62 31.00 -39.42
N LYS A 54 -15.92 31.29 -39.58
CA LYS A 54 -16.51 31.65 -40.86
C LYS A 54 -15.95 32.97 -41.40
N THR A 55 -15.73 33.97 -40.54
CA THR A 55 -15.07 35.23 -40.94
C THR A 55 -13.61 35.03 -41.37
N LEU A 56 -12.93 34.02 -40.82
CA LEU A 56 -11.57 33.62 -41.20
C LEU A 56 -11.52 32.68 -42.41
N GLY A 57 -12.65 32.45 -43.08
CA GLY A 57 -12.74 31.67 -44.32
C GLY A 57 -12.96 30.17 -44.12
N LEU A 58 -13.31 29.71 -42.91
CA LEU A 58 -13.61 28.30 -42.63
C LEU A 58 -15.07 28.09 -42.22
N ALA A 59 -15.83 27.35 -43.04
CA ALA A 59 -17.18 26.92 -42.70
C ALA A 59 -17.16 25.54 -42.01
N ALA A 60 -16.83 25.51 -40.73
CA ALA A 60 -16.80 24.28 -39.93
C ALA A 60 -18.21 23.82 -39.50
N GLN A 61 -18.43 22.50 -39.41
CA GLN A 61 -19.71 21.90 -39.00
C GLN A 61 -19.62 21.32 -37.59
N PRO A 62 -20.60 21.57 -36.71
CA PRO A 62 -20.64 20.96 -35.39
C PRO A 62 -20.99 19.47 -35.47
N VAL A 63 -20.25 18.64 -34.75
CA VAL A 63 -20.49 17.19 -34.63
C VAL A 63 -20.48 16.74 -33.16
N THR A 64 -21.05 15.59 -32.89
CA THR A 64 -21.07 14.95 -31.57
C THR A 64 -20.84 13.44 -31.69
N ASN A 65 -20.60 12.79 -30.54
CA ASN A 65 -20.37 11.36 -30.42
C ASN A 65 -20.73 10.93 -28.99
N GLN A 66 -21.56 9.89 -28.87
CA GLN A 66 -22.05 9.36 -27.58
C GLN A 66 -20.92 8.82 -26.69
N LEU A 67 -19.77 8.44 -27.24
CA LEU A 67 -18.60 8.03 -26.45
C LEU A 67 -18.06 9.14 -25.54
N PHE A 68 -18.41 10.41 -25.81
CA PHE A 68 -17.94 11.58 -25.07
C PHE A 68 -19.09 12.35 -24.40
N SER A 69 -20.27 11.75 -24.23
CA SER A 69 -21.45 12.42 -23.64
C SER A 69 -21.55 12.31 -22.11
N GLY A 70 -20.45 12.05 -21.41
CA GLY A 70 -20.42 11.94 -19.95
C GLY A 70 -20.56 13.29 -19.23
N GLU A 71 -20.76 13.24 -17.91
CA GLU A 71 -20.93 14.44 -17.07
C GLU A 71 -19.64 15.22 -16.78
N LYS A 72 -18.49 14.55 -16.91
CA LYS A 72 -17.15 15.12 -16.69
C LYS A 72 -16.76 16.03 -17.84
N LEU A 73 -16.00 17.08 -17.53
CA LEU A 73 -15.40 17.95 -18.55
C LEU A 73 -14.58 17.11 -19.54
N LEU A 74 -14.76 17.38 -20.83
CA LEU A 74 -13.93 16.76 -21.86
C LEU A 74 -12.46 17.06 -21.54
N HIS A 75 -11.61 16.04 -21.63
CA HIS A 75 -10.15 16.21 -21.56
C HIS A 75 -9.41 15.52 -22.73
N ALA A 76 -10.12 14.70 -23.52
CA ALA A 76 -9.57 14.01 -24.67
C ALA A 76 -9.28 14.98 -25.83
N LYS A 77 -8.20 14.72 -26.57
CA LYS A 77 -7.77 15.52 -27.72
C LYS A 77 -7.47 14.58 -28.88
N ALA A 78 -8.13 14.79 -30.02
CA ALA A 78 -7.93 13.99 -31.21
C ALA A 78 -8.22 14.78 -32.49
N PHE A 79 -7.47 14.46 -33.54
CA PHE A 79 -7.67 14.95 -34.90
C PHE A 79 -7.84 13.74 -35.80
N ASP A 80 -9.05 13.58 -36.35
CA ASP A 80 -9.40 12.51 -37.26
C ASP A 80 -9.44 13.06 -38.69
N ILE A 81 -8.47 12.65 -39.51
CA ILE A 81 -8.22 13.16 -40.86
C ILE A 81 -8.52 12.04 -41.85
N GLU A 82 -9.63 12.17 -42.55
CA GLU A 82 -9.96 11.30 -43.67
C GLU A 82 -9.14 11.70 -44.90
N CYS A 83 -8.47 10.75 -45.52
CA CYS A 83 -7.66 10.96 -46.72
C CYS A 83 -8.21 10.14 -47.90
N ALA A 84 -7.67 10.34 -49.12
CA ALA A 84 -8.15 9.63 -50.29
C ALA A 84 -7.92 8.10 -50.26
N ARG A 85 -6.84 7.65 -49.63
CA ARG A 85 -6.40 6.25 -49.57
C ARG A 85 -6.28 5.72 -48.14
N GLY A 86 -6.97 6.32 -47.18
CA GLY A 86 -6.93 5.89 -45.78
C GLY A 86 -7.34 7.00 -44.82
N ARG A 87 -7.01 6.84 -43.55
CA ARG A 87 -7.34 7.78 -42.47
C ARG A 87 -6.16 7.92 -41.52
N LEU A 88 -6.00 9.12 -40.96
CA LEU A 88 -5.05 9.42 -39.90
C LEU A 88 -5.81 9.81 -38.65
N THR A 89 -5.55 9.13 -37.54
CA THR A 89 -6.00 9.57 -36.22
C THR A 89 -4.80 10.03 -35.43
N ILE A 90 -4.78 11.31 -35.08
CA ILE A 90 -3.75 11.91 -34.23
C ILE A 90 -4.38 12.11 -32.86
N ALA A 91 -3.81 11.52 -31.81
CA ALA A 91 -4.28 11.69 -30.44
C ALA A 91 -3.09 11.92 -29.51
N GLY A 92 -3.26 12.75 -28.48
CA GLY A 92 -2.17 13.08 -27.57
C GLY A 92 -2.45 14.28 -26.68
N SER A 93 -1.39 15.00 -26.30
CA SER A 93 -1.47 16.16 -25.41
C SER A 93 -1.86 17.47 -26.11
N ALA A 94 -1.73 17.54 -27.45
CA ALA A 94 -1.97 18.75 -28.23
C ALA A 94 -3.44 19.20 -28.22
N ASN A 95 -3.70 20.38 -27.67
CA ASN A 95 -5.00 21.06 -27.79
C ASN A 95 -5.14 21.76 -29.16
N ALA A 96 -6.37 22.02 -29.59
CA ALA A 96 -6.68 22.80 -30.79
C ALA A 96 -6.54 24.31 -30.54
N THR A 97 -5.34 24.69 -30.08
CA THR A 97 -4.92 26.05 -29.72
C THR A 97 -3.73 26.45 -30.58
N VAL A 98 -3.40 27.74 -30.67
CA VAL A 98 -2.22 28.18 -31.42
C VAL A 98 -0.95 27.62 -30.77
N ASN A 99 -0.92 27.54 -29.44
CA ASN A 99 0.19 26.95 -28.69
C ASN A 99 0.35 25.44 -28.94
N GLY A 100 -0.74 24.68 -28.86
CA GLY A 100 -0.72 23.23 -28.97
C GLY A 100 -0.53 22.70 -30.41
N LEU A 101 -0.89 23.48 -31.43
CA LEU A 101 -0.66 23.11 -32.84
C LEU A 101 0.53 23.83 -33.49
N GLY A 102 1.04 24.89 -32.86
CA GLY A 102 2.19 25.67 -33.31
C GLY A 102 3.48 25.33 -32.57
N LEU A 103 4.39 26.31 -32.48
CA LEU A 103 5.70 26.18 -31.81
C LEU A 103 5.67 26.61 -30.33
N GLY A 104 4.48 26.76 -29.74
CA GLY A 104 4.32 27.33 -28.39
C GLY A 104 4.48 26.33 -27.25
N SER A 105 4.22 25.04 -27.51
CA SER A 105 4.27 23.95 -26.52
C SER A 105 5.07 22.76 -27.04
N VAL A 106 5.72 22.03 -26.13
CA VAL A 106 6.21 20.68 -26.44
C VAL A 106 5.04 19.71 -26.25
N GLU A 107 4.57 19.13 -27.35
CA GLU A 107 3.43 18.23 -27.37
C GLU A 107 3.84 16.81 -27.78
N VAL A 108 3.21 15.81 -27.16
CA VAL A 108 3.40 14.40 -27.53
C VAL A 108 2.11 13.89 -28.14
N VAL A 109 2.20 13.41 -29.38
CA VAL A 109 1.07 12.85 -30.12
C VAL A 109 1.44 11.51 -30.74
N VAL A 110 0.44 10.64 -30.85
CA VAL A 110 0.51 9.40 -31.60
C VAL A 110 -0.33 9.59 -32.86
N ALA A 111 0.29 9.42 -34.02
CA ALA A 111 -0.39 9.40 -35.31
C ALA A 111 -0.57 7.94 -35.76
N ARG A 112 -1.83 7.50 -35.89
CA ARG A 112 -2.19 6.17 -36.37
C ARG A 112 -2.75 6.24 -37.78
N VAL A 113 -2.16 5.46 -38.69
CA VAL A 113 -2.69 5.23 -40.03
C VAL A 113 -3.66 4.05 -39.99
N SER A 114 -4.83 4.17 -40.62
CA SER A 114 -5.77 3.06 -40.81
C SER A 114 -6.38 3.06 -42.20
N ASP A 115 -6.66 1.87 -42.72
CA ASP A 115 -7.36 1.60 -43.98
C ASP A 115 -8.88 1.38 -43.79
N GLY A 116 -9.34 1.20 -42.55
CA GLY A 116 -10.72 0.87 -42.20
C GLY A 116 -11.69 2.04 -41.97
N ALA A 117 -12.93 1.68 -41.66
CA ALA A 117 -14.02 2.60 -41.27
C ALA A 117 -13.66 3.46 -40.03
N PRO A 118 -14.25 4.65 -39.87
CA PRO A 118 -13.95 5.52 -38.74
C PRO A 118 -14.21 4.82 -37.40
N TRP A 119 -13.20 4.78 -36.53
CA TRP A 119 -13.32 4.24 -35.17
C TRP A 119 -14.19 5.14 -34.28
N LEU A 120 -14.22 6.44 -34.60
CA LEU A 120 -15.04 7.45 -33.93
C LEU A 120 -16.23 7.78 -34.85
N GLY A 121 -17.41 7.27 -34.50
CA GLY A 121 -18.64 7.62 -35.21
C GLY A 121 -19.07 9.06 -34.92
N TRP A 122 -19.07 9.92 -35.94
CA TRP A 122 -19.49 11.32 -35.80
C TRP A 122 -20.93 11.51 -36.25
N SER A 123 -21.76 12.09 -35.38
CA SER A 123 -23.13 12.50 -35.71
C SER A 123 -23.21 14.01 -35.86
N ARG A 124 -24.04 14.50 -36.77
CA ARG A 124 -24.30 15.95 -36.89
C ARG A 124 -24.87 16.47 -35.57
N ALA A 125 -24.37 17.61 -35.12
CA ALA A 125 -24.88 18.33 -33.96
C ALA A 125 -25.51 19.66 -34.39
N GLY A 126 -26.28 20.28 -33.50
CA GLY A 126 -26.72 21.67 -33.67
C GLY A 126 -25.56 22.63 -33.37
N TYR A 127 -25.62 23.83 -33.94
CA TYR A 127 -24.77 24.92 -33.46
C TYR A 127 -25.18 25.23 -32.02
N PRO A 128 -24.24 25.22 -31.08
CA PRO A 128 -24.59 25.46 -29.70
C PRO A 128 -25.14 26.87 -29.49
N LYS A 129 -26.26 26.97 -28.78
CA LYS A 129 -26.84 28.26 -28.37
C LYS A 129 -26.52 28.49 -26.90
N GLY A 130 -25.68 29.49 -26.60
CA GLY A 130 -25.46 29.97 -25.22
C GLY A 130 -24.67 29.02 -24.32
N LEU A 131 -23.46 28.61 -24.72
CA LEU A 131 -22.60 27.79 -23.87
C LEU A 131 -21.90 28.64 -22.78
N VAL A 132 -21.96 28.16 -21.53
CA VAL A 132 -21.36 28.80 -20.33
C VAL A 132 -19.93 28.29 -20.16
N GLY A 133 -18.96 28.97 -20.80
CA GLY A 133 -17.53 28.67 -20.60
C GLY A 133 -17.13 29.12 -19.23
N GLU A 134 -16.34 28.32 -18.51
CA GLU A 134 -15.75 28.80 -17.25
C GLU A 134 -14.87 30.04 -17.48
N GLY A 135 -14.40 30.23 -18.72
CA GLY A 135 -13.72 31.45 -19.14
C GLY A 135 -12.27 31.51 -18.67
N GLY A 136 -11.43 32.13 -19.47
CA GLY A 136 -10.00 32.33 -19.22
C GLY A 136 -9.26 32.80 -20.47
N GLN A 137 -8.17 33.54 -20.31
CA GLN A 137 -7.32 33.89 -21.44
C GLN A 137 -6.34 32.75 -21.73
N GLU A 138 -6.09 32.50 -23.02
CA GLU A 138 -4.97 31.65 -23.46
C GLU A 138 -3.67 32.21 -22.86
N PRO A 139 -2.81 31.40 -22.22
CA PRO A 139 -1.55 31.88 -21.67
C PRO A 139 -0.73 32.56 -22.77
N HIS A 140 -0.41 33.84 -22.56
CA HIS A 140 0.36 34.62 -23.53
C HIS A 140 1.75 34.03 -23.76
N HIS A 141 2.17 33.99 -25.03
CA HIS A 141 3.53 33.67 -25.46
C HIS A 141 4.55 34.56 -24.75
N THR A 142 5.16 34.03 -23.71
CA THR A 142 6.43 34.51 -23.19
C THR A 142 7.32 33.29 -23.00
N ALA A 143 8.59 33.42 -23.33
CA ALA A 143 9.61 32.44 -22.94
C ALA A 143 9.62 32.41 -21.42
N CYS A 144 8.75 31.58 -20.85
CA CYS A 144 8.55 31.50 -19.41
C CYS A 144 9.70 30.66 -18.84
N PRO A 145 10.29 31.10 -17.72
CA PRO A 145 11.15 30.27 -16.90
C PRO A 145 10.59 28.86 -16.76
N CYS A 146 11.41 27.84 -17.04
CA CYS A 146 11.00 26.46 -16.88
C CYS A 146 11.84 25.75 -15.83
N LEU A 147 11.21 24.78 -15.18
CA LEU A 147 11.80 24.02 -14.10
C LEU A 147 11.81 22.55 -14.48
N ILE A 148 13.00 21.94 -14.43
CA ILE A 148 13.17 20.51 -14.55
C ILE A 148 13.48 19.98 -13.16
N ALA A 149 12.65 19.07 -12.65
CA ALA A 149 12.84 18.46 -11.33
C ALA A 149 12.64 16.96 -11.42
N ARG A 150 13.50 16.20 -10.74
CA ARG A 150 13.47 14.74 -10.68
C ARG A 150 13.50 14.31 -9.22
N LEU A 151 12.58 13.42 -8.85
CA LEU A 151 12.59 12.74 -7.55
C LEU A 151 13.32 11.40 -7.71
N ASP A 152 14.47 11.28 -7.06
CA ASP A 152 15.22 10.04 -6.93
C ASP A 152 15.46 9.69 -5.45
N GLY A 153 16.07 8.55 -5.17
CA GLY A 153 16.29 8.04 -3.80
C GLY A 153 16.96 9.00 -2.81
N GLY A 154 17.61 10.08 -3.27
CA GLY A 154 18.23 11.11 -2.42
C GLY A 154 17.35 12.35 -2.15
N GLY A 155 16.31 12.59 -2.95
CA GLY A 155 15.49 13.79 -2.86
C GLY A 155 15.07 14.32 -4.22
N VAL A 156 14.73 15.61 -4.29
CA VAL A 156 14.42 16.27 -5.56
C VAL A 156 15.63 17.02 -6.05
N ASN A 157 16.16 16.58 -7.19
CA ASN A 157 17.23 17.25 -7.91
C ASN A 157 16.64 17.99 -9.10
N GLY A 158 17.01 19.25 -9.30
CA GLY A 158 16.47 20.01 -10.41
C GLY A 158 17.29 21.19 -10.85
N ARG A 159 16.79 21.86 -11.89
CA ARG A 159 17.38 23.04 -12.49
C ARG A 159 16.30 23.98 -13.01
N VAL A 160 16.46 25.26 -12.73
CA VAL A 160 15.69 26.35 -13.35
C VAL A 160 16.41 26.83 -14.60
N LEU A 161 15.65 27.03 -15.67
CA LEU A 161 16.11 27.53 -16.96
C LEU A 161 15.41 28.84 -17.29
N ASP A 162 16.07 29.69 -18.08
CA ASP A 162 15.55 30.96 -18.57
C ASP A 162 15.14 31.96 -17.47
N VAL A 163 15.84 31.92 -16.33
CA VAL A 163 15.80 32.95 -15.26
C VAL A 163 17.11 33.70 -15.24
N VAL A 164 17.04 35.05 -15.22
CA VAL A 164 18.20 35.91 -15.04
C VAL A 164 18.62 35.87 -13.57
N ASP A 165 19.91 35.64 -13.31
CA ASP A 165 20.50 35.54 -11.97
C ASP A 165 19.71 34.60 -11.02
N PRO A 166 19.67 33.28 -11.30
CA PRO A 166 18.85 32.33 -10.55
C PRO A 166 19.35 32.06 -9.13
N GLU A 167 20.57 32.49 -8.79
CA GLU A 167 21.23 32.25 -7.51
C GLU A 167 20.45 32.78 -6.30
N GLY A 168 20.50 32.04 -5.20
CA GLY A 168 20.00 32.48 -3.89
C GLY A 168 18.84 31.64 -3.37
N CYS A 169 18.13 32.20 -2.38
CA CYS A 169 17.07 31.49 -1.67
C CYS A 169 15.71 31.64 -2.37
N TRP A 170 15.10 30.50 -2.70
CA TRP A 170 13.77 30.40 -3.28
C TRP A 170 12.83 29.64 -2.33
N ASN A 171 11.55 29.97 -2.34
CA ASN A 171 10.54 29.20 -1.61
C ASN A 171 10.03 28.07 -2.51
N ALA A 172 10.13 26.83 -2.04
CA ALA A 172 9.66 25.65 -2.73
C ALA A 172 8.30 25.19 -2.20
N SER A 173 7.40 24.82 -3.11
CA SER A 173 6.11 24.21 -2.82
C SER A 173 5.77 23.12 -3.84
N LEU A 174 5.01 22.11 -3.42
CA LEU A 174 4.41 21.12 -4.29
C LEU A 174 2.95 21.48 -4.57
N TYR A 175 2.56 21.36 -5.83
CA TYR A 175 1.20 21.57 -6.28
C TYR A 175 0.65 20.32 -6.97
N ALA A 176 -0.52 19.90 -6.53
CA ALA A 176 -1.43 19.00 -7.22
C ALA A 176 -2.84 19.61 -7.19
N PRO A 177 -3.77 19.19 -8.07
CA PRO A 177 -5.16 19.63 -7.99
C PRO A 177 -5.71 19.43 -6.56
N GLY A 178 -6.15 20.51 -5.91
CA GLY A 178 -6.67 20.50 -4.54
C GLY A 178 -5.62 20.45 -3.41
N ARG A 179 -4.31 20.37 -3.70
CA ARG A 179 -3.24 20.30 -2.70
C ARG A 179 -2.10 21.26 -3.04
N PHE A 180 -1.79 22.16 -2.12
CA PHE A 180 -0.62 23.04 -2.19
C PHE A 180 0.17 22.93 -0.88
N GLU A 181 1.36 22.35 -0.94
CA GLU A 181 2.18 22.04 0.23
C GLU A 181 3.50 22.81 0.20
N SER A 182 3.80 23.53 1.27
CA SER A 182 5.07 24.25 1.39
C SER A 182 6.17 23.28 1.81
N ILE A 183 7.23 23.19 1.01
CA ILE A 183 8.47 22.47 1.34
C ILE A 183 9.39 23.36 2.17
N GLY A 184 9.33 24.68 1.94
CA GLY A 184 10.17 25.72 2.56
C GLY A 184 11.28 26.20 1.63
N THR A 185 12.29 26.87 2.20
CA THR A 185 13.36 27.50 1.41
C THR A 185 14.32 26.47 0.80
N VAL A 186 14.71 26.69 -0.45
CA VAL A 186 15.72 25.95 -1.22
C VAL A 186 16.74 26.94 -1.78
N GLU A 187 18.01 26.55 -1.79
CA GLU A 187 19.08 27.35 -2.34
C GLU A 187 19.36 26.94 -3.79
N LEU A 188 19.37 27.92 -4.69
CA LEU A 188 19.73 27.74 -6.09
C LEU A 188 21.17 28.22 -6.31
N ALA A 189 21.96 27.43 -7.02
CA ALA A 189 23.29 27.81 -7.46
C ALA A 189 23.23 28.79 -8.65
N VAL A 190 24.38 29.38 -8.99
CA VAL A 190 24.56 30.32 -10.12
C VAL A 190 24.04 29.76 -11.45
N ASP A 191 24.14 28.44 -11.65
CA ASP A 191 23.68 27.76 -12.87
C ASP A 191 22.20 27.31 -12.83
N GLY A 192 21.47 27.71 -11.77
CA GLY A 192 20.07 27.41 -11.53
C GLY A 192 19.80 26.03 -10.94
N ARG A 193 20.83 25.24 -10.58
CA ARG A 193 20.65 23.92 -9.95
C ARG A 193 20.26 24.02 -8.48
N PHE A 194 19.49 23.05 -8.02
CA PHE A 194 19.09 22.93 -6.62
C PHE A 194 18.89 21.47 -6.20
N MET A 195 18.88 21.25 -4.89
CA MET A 195 18.56 19.97 -4.26
C MET A 195 17.58 20.21 -3.09
N ILE A 196 16.53 19.40 -3.02
CA ILE A 196 15.62 19.32 -1.88
C ILE A 196 15.77 17.94 -1.26
N GLU A 197 16.13 17.90 0.03
CA GLU A 197 16.27 16.65 0.76
C GLU A 197 14.97 15.83 0.77
N ARG A 198 15.10 14.51 0.62
CA ARG A 198 13.96 13.58 0.57
C ARG A 198 12.97 13.73 1.72
N ARG A 199 13.44 13.96 2.95
CA ARG A 199 12.60 14.10 4.15
C ARG A 199 11.63 15.29 4.11
N ARG A 200 11.88 16.26 3.23
CA ARG A 200 11.03 17.46 3.06
C ARG A 200 9.97 17.27 1.98
N VAL A 201 9.92 16.10 1.33
CA VAL A 201 9.07 15.83 0.17
C VAL A 201 8.27 14.56 0.42
N ASP A 202 7.00 14.71 0.81
CA ASP A 202 6.04 13.61 0.83
C ASP A 202 5.23 13.57 -0.47
N ALA A 203 5.92 13.21 -1.55
CA ALA A 203 5.32 13.03 -2.86
C ALA A 203 4.55 11.71 -2.93
N ALA A 204 3.22 11.79 -2.77
CA ALA A 204 2.32 10.74 -3.21
C ALA A 204 2.42 10.56 -4.73
N VAL A 205 2.01 9.39 -5.24
CA VAL A 205 2.11 9.05 -6.66
C VAL A 205 0.96 9.70 -7.41
N SER A 206 1.12 10.99 -7.64
CA SER A 206 0.27 11.83 -8.47
C SER A 206 1.14 12.75 -9.32
N SER A 207 0.54 13.31 -10.36
CA SER A 207 1.21 14.34 -11.16
C SER A 207 1.43 15.58 -10.29
N LEU A 208 2.65 15.75 -9.77
CA LEU A 208 3.05 16.86 -8.93
C LEU A 208 3.82 17.90 -9.74
N GLN A 209 3.50 19.16 -9.53
CA GLN A 209 4.32 20.28 -9.96
C GLN A 209 5.16 20.76 -8.79
N LEU A 210 6.45 20.97 -9.02
CA LEU A 210 7.28 21.77 -8.15
C LEU A 210 7.10 23.24 -8.56
N VAL A 211 6.92 24.10 -7.56
CA VAL A 211 6.81 25.55 -7.71
C VAL A 211 7.93 26.18 -6.90
N LEU A 212 8.74 27.02 -7.55
CA LEU A 212 9.78 27.82 -6.92
C LEU A 212 9.40 29.30 -7.04
N ALA A 213 9.44 30.04 -5.93
CA ALA A 213 9.13 31.46 -5.91
C ALA A 213 10.20 32.31 -5.22
N ARG A 214 10.54 33.48 -5.80
CA ARG A 214 11.44 34.50 -5.24
C ARG A 214 10.89 35.89 -5.56
N GLY A 215 10.33 36.56 -4.56
CA GLY A 215 9.60 37.82 -4.79
C GLY A 215 8.41 37.60 -5.73
N GLU A 216 8.35 38.35 -6.83
CA GLU A 216 7.32 38.21 -7.87
C GLU A 216 7.67 37.11 -8.91
N GLU A 217 8.90 36.60 -8.91
CA GLU A 217 9.30 35.54 -9.83
C GLU A 217 8.76 34.18 -9.38
N THR A 218 8.05 33.48 -10.27
CA THR A 218 7.55 32.13 -10.02
C THR A 218 7.89 31.23 -11.20
N VAL A 219 8.52 30.09 -10.91
CA VAL A 219 8.86 29.05 -11.89
C VAL A 219 8.14 27.77 -11.52
N ARG A 220 7.58 27.07 -12.51
CA ARG A 220 6.83 25.82 -12.31
C ARG A 220 7.33 24.73 -13.24
N GLY A 221 7.32 23.49 -12.76
CA GLY A 221 7.77 22.34 -13.52
C GLY A 221 7.20 21.04 -12.98
N TRP A 222 6.97 20.07 -13.84
CA TRP A 222 6.54 18.75 -13.42
C TRP A 222 7.67 18.00 -12.71
N LEU A 223 7.35 17.37 -11.59
CA LEU A 223 8.28 16.51 -10.86
C LEU A 223 8.30 15.12 -11.50
N VAL A 224 9.43 14.75 -12.10
CA VAL A 224 9.62 13.45 -12.73
C VAL A 224 10.02 12.42 -11.67
N MET A 225 9.17 11.41 -11.45
CA MET A 225 9.44 10.32 -10.50
C MET A 225 10.11 9.14 -11.21
N THR A 226 11.43 9.20 -11.40
CA THR A 226 12.19 8.24 -12.21
C THR A 226 12.11 6.81 -11.68
N ASP A 227 12.17 6.62 -10.36
CA ASP A 227 12.05 5.29 -9.74
C ASP A 227 10.69 4.63 -10.04
N ILE A 228 9.61 5.41 -10.03
CA ILE A 228 8.26 4.90 -10.30
C ILE A 228 8.12 4.57 -11.77
N ILE A 229 8.59 5.44 -12.67
CA ILE A 229 8.59 5.17 -14.12
C ILE A 229 9.37 3.89 -14.43
N ALA A 230 10.54 3.70 -13.80
CA ALA A 230 11.32 2.48 -13.94
C ALA A 230 10.57 1.25 -13.41
N ALA A 231 9.96 1.32 -12.22
CA ALA A 231 9.16 0.23 -11.67
C ALA A 231 7.95 -0.13 -12.56
N VAL A 232 7.28 0.87 -13.14
CA VAL A 232 6.16 0.67 -14.09
C VAL A 232 6.65 0.04 -15.39
N ARG A 233 7.84 0.39 -15.89
CA ARG A 233 8.44 -0.32 -17.03
C ARG A 233 8.78 -1.78 -16.68
N GLU A 234 9.24 -2.04 -15.46
CA GLU A 234 9.58 -3.40 -15.00
C GLU A 234 8.34 -4.30 -14.81
N ARG A 235 7.25 -3.77 -14.23
CA ARG A 235 6.12 -4.60 -13.75
C ARG A 235 4.73 -4.11 -14.13
N GLY A 236 4.60 -3.00 -14.86
CA GLY A 236 3.32 -2.48 -15.35
C GLY A 236 2.35 -2.12 -14.23
N ALA A 237 1.10 -2.57 -14.36
CA ALA A 237 -0.02 -2.15 -13.50
C ALA A 237 0.17 -2.43 -12.00
N ILE A 238 0.89 -3.49 -11.60
CA ILE A 238 1.17 -3.74 -10.16
C ILE A 238 2.10 -2.66 -9.58
N ALA A 239 3.05 -2.15 -10.36
CA ALA A 239 3.90 -1.05 -9.89
C ALA A 239 3.08 0.23 -9.72
N GLU A 240 2.12 0.52 -10.61
CA GLU A 240 1.22 1.67 -10.44
C GLU A 240 0.37 1.55 -9.17
N ALA A 241 -0.21 0.38 -8.92
CA ALA A 241 -0.99 0.09 -7.72
C ALA A 241 -0.14 0.22 -6.45
N MET A 242 1.05 -0.40 -6.44
CA MET A 242 2.00 -0.33 -5.32
C MET A 242 2.49 1.11 -5.07
N ALA A 243 2.67 1.89 -6.13
CA ALA A 243 3.08 3.28 -6.06
C ALA A 243 1.99 4.13 -5.41
N ARG A 244 0.72 3.97 -5.84
CA ARG A 244 -0.42 4.62 -5.18
C ARG A 244 -0.54 4.22 -3.71
N ALA A 245 -0.40 2.94 -3.40
CA ALA A 245 -0.43 2.43 -2.03
C ALA A 245 0.72 2.98 -1.17
N ALA A 246 1.95 3.03 -1.68
CA ALA A 246 3.07 3.66 -0.99
C ALA A 246 2.86 5.17 -0.78
N GLY A 247 2.06 5.82 -1.64
CA GLY A 247 1.67 7.23 -1.53
C GLY A 247 0.41 7.51 -0.72
N GLY A 248 -0.38 6.50 -0.34
CA GLY A 248 -1.63 6.69 0.42
C GLY A 248 -2.85 7.04 -0.40
N ALA A 249 -2.73 6.92 -1.71
CA ALA A 249 -3.77 7.21 -2.69
C ALA A 249 -4.28 5.91 -3.33
N GLU A 250 -4.09 4.77 -2.68
CA GLU A 250 -4.67 3.50 -3.08
C GLU A 250 -6.19 3.53 -3.06
N ASN A 251 -6.78 2.82 -4.01
CA ASN A 251 -8.19 2.44 -3.98
C ASN A 251 -8.32 0.92 -3.71
N PRO A 252 -9.54 0.42 -3.46
CA PRO A 252 -9.76 -1.00 -3.19
C PRO A 252 -9.23 -1.96 -4.25
N ARG A 253 -9.27 -1.56 -5.52
CA ARG A 253 -8.74 -2.35 -6.64
C ARG A 253 -7.21 -2.44 -6.62
N ASP A 254 -6.52 -1.39 -6.20
CA ASP A 254 -5.06 -1.41 -6.02
C ASP A 254 -4.67 -2.45 -4.97
N ASN A 255 -5.40 -2.51 -3.85
CA ASN A 255 -5.20 -3.52 -2.80
C ASN A 255 -5.43 -4.94 -3.30
N ASP A 256 -6.47 -5.16 -4.10
CA ASP A 256 -6.74 -6.47 -4.71
C ASP A 256 -5.61 -6.91 -5.66
N ILE A 257 -5.07 -5.97 -6.45
CA ILE A 257 -3.92 -6.21 -7.34
C ILE A 257 -2.67 -6.56 -6.52
N ILE A 258 -2.39 -5.80 -5.46
CA ILE A 258 -1.26 -6.01 -4.55
C ILE A 258 -1.37 -7.36 -3.85
N ALA A 259 -2.54 -7.68 -3.30
CA ALA A 259 -2.82 -8.96 -2.64
C ALA A 259 -2.68 -10.14 -3.62
N GLY A 260 -3.20 -9.99 -4.84
CA GLY A 260 -3.06 -11.00 -5.90
C GLY A 260 -1.61 -11.24 -6.30
N PHE A 261 -0.77 -10.19 -6.33
CA PHE A 261 0.66 -10.31 -6.57
C PHE A 261 1.35 -11.06 -5.43
N PHE A 262 1.15 -10.66 -4.18
CA PHE A 262 1.80 -11.28 -3.03
C PHE A 262 1.32 -12.70 -2.73
N THR A 263 0.10 -13.05 -3.13
CA THR A 263 -0.37 -14.44 -3.09
C THR A 263 0.53 -15.37 -3.93
N LYS A 264 1.04 -14.87 -5.07
CA LYS A 264 1.92 -15.62 -6.00
C LYS A 264 3.40 -15.46 -5.68
N HIS A 265 3.79 -14.30 -5.13
CA HIS A 265 5.18 -13.94 -4.84
C HIS A 265 5.36 -13.48 -3.38
N PRO A 266 5.08 -14.35 -2.39
CA PRO A 266 5.19 -13.98 -0.99
C PRO A 266 6.60 -13.56 -0.57
N GLU A 267 7.63 -14.12 -1.22
CA GLU A 267 9.04 -13.78 -0.99
C GLU A 267 9.36 -12.32 -1.27
N ALA A 268 8.63 -11.65 -2.18
CA ALA A 268 8.89 -10.26 -2.53
C ALA A 268 8.59 -9.31 -1.36
N PHE A 269 7.62 -9.66 -0.52
CA PHE A 269 7.29 -8.92 0.70
C PHE A 269 8.16 -9.34 1.90
N LEU A 270 8.60 -10.60 1.95
CA LEU A 270 9.35 -11.17 3.07
C LEU A 270 10.87 -11.04 2.96
N ALA A 271 11.40 -10.68 1.79
CA ALA A 271 12.82 -10.35 1.65
C ALA A 271 13.08 -9.07 2.44
N GLY A 272 13.65 -9.18 3.65
CA GLY A 272 13.96 -8.04 4.52
C GLY A 272 14.79 -6.96 3.84
N ASP A 273 14.76 -5.75 4.41
CA ASP A 273 15.52 -4.61 3.92
C ASP A 273 17.03 -4.92 4.01
N GLU A 274 17.71 -5.01 2.87
CA GLU A 274 19.04 -4.40 2.89
C GLU A 274 18.80 -2.92 3.16
N PRO A 275 19.37 -2.36 4.25
CA PRO A 275 19.10 -0.99 4.63
C PRO A 275 19.41 -0.08 3.44
N ILE A 276 18.47 0.80 3.12
CA ILE A 276 18.74 1.98 2.30
C ILE A 276 19.80 2.74 3.10
N ALA A 277 21.08 2.51 2.78
CA ALA A 277 22.16 3.18 3.43
C ALA A 277 21.94 4.68 3.21
N SER A 278 21.57 5.37 4.29
CA SER A 278 21.74 6.81 4.39
C SER A 278 23.24 7.05 4.40
N GLY A 279 23.82 7.06 3.20
CA GLY A 279 25.24 7.27 2.97
C GLY A 279 25.57 8.75 3.13
N SER A 280 25.60 9.24 4.37
CA SER A 280 26.44 10.38 4.71
C SER A 280 27.90 9.91 4.66
N ASN A 281 28.49 10.00 3.46
CA ASN A 281 29.91 10.14 3.14
C ASN A 281 30.19 9.46 1.81
N SER A 282 30.40 10.31 0.82
CA SER A 282 30.80 10.00 -0.55
C SER A 282 32.10 9.19 -0.64
N PRO A 283 32.22 8.41 -1.71
CA PRO A 283 33.37 8.50 -2.58
C PRO A 283 32.94 9.20 -3.87
N LYS A 284 33.73 10.20 -4.29
CA LYS A 284 33.61 10.84 -5.60
C LYS A 284 33.48 9.79 -6.71
N ALA A 285 32.28 9.67 -7.27
CA ALA A 285 32.09 9.09 -8.59
C ALA A 285 31.99 10.26 -9.57
N ASP A 286 33.16 10.76 -9.99
CA ASP A 286 33.28 11.51 -11.24
C ASP A 286 33.00 10.53 -12.39
N LYS A 287 31.72 10.25 -12.61
CA LYS A 287 31.20 9.83 -13.90
C LYS A 287 29.96 10.67 -14.13
N GLU A 288 30.19 11.80 -14.80
CA GLU A 288 29.17 12.43 -15.62
C GLU A 288 28.49 11.35 -16.46
N GLU A 289 27.34 10.86 -16.00
CA GLU A 289 26.28 10.54 -16.94
C GLU A 289 25.89 11.88 -17.53
N THR A 290 26.50 12.20 -18.67
CA THR A 290 26.11 13.33 -19.50
C THR A 290 24.62 13.17 -19.76
N SER A 291 23.83 13.95 -19.02
CA SER A 291 22.46 14.25 -19.36
C SER A 291 22.47 14.81 -20.77
N HIS A 292 22.26 13.96 -21.76
CA HIS A 292 21.98 14.39 -23.11
C HIS A 292 20.61 15.10 -23.06
N LEU A 293 20.66 16.40 -22.78
CA LEU A 293 19.60 17.31 -23.19
C LEU A 293 19.57 17.17 -24.71
N VAL A 294 18.58 16.47 -25.23
CA VAL A 294 18.30 16.47 -26.66
C VAL A 294 17.60 17.80 -26.93
N PRO A 295 18.23 18.75 -27.64
CA PRO A 295 17.54 19.95 -28.09
C PRO A 295 16.26 19.55 -28.82
N ALA A 296 15.16 20.27 -28.63
CA ALA A 296 13.89 19.92 -29.28
C ALA A 296 14.00 19.82 -30.82
N GLY A 297 14.96 20.52 -31.43
CA GLY A 297 15.28 20.43 -32.86
C GLY A 297 16.05 19.18 -33.30
N GLU A 298 16.57 18.38 -32.37
CA GLU A 298 17.22 17.08 -32.63
C GLU A 298 16.25 15.90 -32.50
N LEU A 299 15.00 16.14 -32.08
CA LEU A 299 13.94 15.14 -32.07
C LEU A 299 13.47 14.88 -33.51
N GLY A 300 14.03 13.86 -34.14
CA GLY A 300 13.59 13.35 -35.44
C GLY A 300 12.28 12.56 -35.35
N ILE A 301 11.62 12.39 -36.50
CA ILE A 301 10.48 11.47 -36.64
C ILE A 301 11.01 10.03 -36.45
N GLY A 302 10.78 9.45 -35.28
CA GLY A 302 11.14 8.08 -34.95
C GLY A 302 9.99 7.11 -35.28
N ASP A 303 10.31 5.98 -35.91
CA ASP A 303 9.37 4.89 -36.13
C ASP A 303 9.14 4.15 -34.79
N ALA A 304 7.92 4.24 -34.25
CA ALA A 304 7.54 3.66 -32.95
C ALA A 304 7.63 2.12 -32.91
N LEU A 305 7.86 1.48 -34.07
CA LEU A 305 8.06 0.04 -34.20
C LEU A 305 9.52 -0.40 -34.06
N LYS A 306 10.49 0.50 -33.85
CA LYS A 306 11.85 0.10 -33.48
C LYS A 306 11.94 -0.10 -31.96
N PRO A 307 12.08 -1.34 -31.47
CA PRO A 307 12.30 -1.57 -30.05
C PRO A 307 13.73 -1.17 -29.70
N GLU A 308 13.93 0.01 -29.10
CA GLU A 308 15.11 0.26 -28.27
C GLU A 308 14.91 -0.39 -26.89
N ASN A 309 14.78 -1.72 -26.89
CA ASN A 309 14.81 -2.52 -25.67
C ASN A 309 16.17 -3.19 -25.61
N ASP A 310 17.18 -2.55 -25.00
CA ASP A 310 18.39 -3.26 -24.54
C ASP A 310 19.30 -2.48 -23.57
N ARG A 311 18.83 -1.44 -22.86
CA ARG A 311 19.69 -0.63 -21.98
C ARG A 311 19.31 -0.54 -20.50
N ALA A 312 18.46 -1.43 -19.98
CA ALA A 312 18.10 -1.44 -18.56
C ALA A 312 18.33 -2.81 -17.90
N ALA A 313 19.48 -3.44 -18.16
CA ALA A 313 19.88 -4.65 -17.43
C ALA A 313 21.41 -4.69 -17.25
N SER A 314 21.99 -3.71 -16.57
CA SER A 314 23.31 -3.88 -15.97
C SER A 314 23.49 -2.97 -14.77
N GLY A 315 23.37 -3.55 -13.59
CA GLY A 315 23.63 -2.91 -12.32
C GLY A 315 23.30 -3.90 -11.22
N THR A 316 24.31 -4.33 -10.48
CA THR A 316 24.24 -5.19 -9.28
C THR A 316 23.56 -4.45 -8.10
N GLY A 317 22.42 -3.82 -8.33
CA GLY A 317 21.64 -3.07 -7.34
C GLY A 317 20.16 -3.48 -7.37
N GLN A 318 19.44 -3.22 -6.27
CA GLN A 318 18.00 -3.49 -6.14
C GLN A 318 17.19 -2.90 -7.30
N SER A 319 16.26 -3.68 -7.85
CA SER A 319 15.36 -3.25 -8.93
C SER A 319 14.47 -2.09 -8.49
N ALA A 320 13.98 -1.27 -9.43
CA ALA A 320 13.13 -0.14 -9.08
C ALA A 320 11.82 -0.61 -8.42
N PHE A 321 11.29 -1.76 -8.85
CA PHE A 321 10.14 -2.38 -8.22
C PHE A 321 10.42 -2.88 -6.78
N GLN A 322 11.62 -3.41 -6.49
CA GLN A 322 11.98 -3.80 -5.12
C GLN A 322 12.01 -2.61 -4.17
N LYS A 323 12.57 -1.47 -4.62
CA LYS A 323 12.55 -0.21 -3.85
C LYS A 323 11.12 0.26 -3.57
N LEU A 324 10.21 0.04 -4.52
CA LEU A 324 8.80 0.37 -4.36
C LEU A 324 8.11 -0.51 -3.30
N ILE A 325 8.41 -1.81 -3.26
CA ILE A 325 7.92 -2.73 -2.23
C ILE A 325 8.44 -2.32 -0.85
N ALA A 326 9.72 -1.95 -0.73
CA ALA A 326 10.30 -1.47 0.53
C ALA A 326 9.57 -0.20 1.02
N ARG A 327 9.26 0.75 0.13
CA ARG A 327 8.46 1.93 0.47
C ARG A 327 7.04 1.59 0.92
N PHE A 328 6.39 0.64 0.23
CA PHE A 328 5.07 0.15 0.65
C PHE A 328 5.14 -0.47 2.05
N ARG A 329 6.12 -1.32 2.33
CA ARG A 329 6.35 -1.93 3.66
C ARG A 329 6.58 -0.88 4.75
N GLN A 330 7.42 0.11 4.47
CA GLN A 330 7.67 1.20 5.39
C GLN A 330 6.37 1.96 5.70
N ARG A 331 5.58 2.28 4.67
CA ARG A 331 4.31 2.99 4.86
C ARG A 331 3.35 2.24 5.77
N ILE A 332 3.10 0.96 5.50
CA ILE A 332 2.17 0.15 6.31
C ILE A 332 2.68 -0.06 7.74
N THR A 333 3.99 0.12 7.97
CA THR A 333 4.61 0.06 9.29
C THR A 333 4.53 1.37 10.06
N ASP A 334 4.54 2.52 9.37
CA ASP A 334 4.66 3.85 9.99
C ASP A 334 3.32 4.61 10.06
N THR A 335 2.30 4.21 9.29
CA THR A 335 1.03 4.96 9.16
C THR A 335 0.02 4.56 10.23
N PRO A 336 -0.48 5.49 11.07
CA PRO A 336 -1.48 5.18 12.08
C PRO A 336 -2.78 4.67 11.45
N ARG A 337 -3.50 3.82 12.18
CA ARG A 337 -4.84 3.33 11.80
C ARG A 337 -5.77 4.47 11.40
N ARG A 338 -6.42 4.37 10.23
CA ARG A 338 -7.53 5.26 9.87
C ARG A 338 -8.66 4.99 10.87
N GLY A 339 -8.98 5.97 11.72
CA GLY A 339 -10.06 5.83 12.70
C GLY A 339 -11.38 5.43 12.03
N GLN A 340 -12.14 4.54 12.67
CA GLN A 340 -13.51 4.20 12.27
C GLN A 340 -14.32 5.49 12.14
N GLY A 341 -14.53 5.98 10.91
CA GLY A 341 -15.33 7.17 10.66
C GLY A 341 -14.94 8.02 9.46
N HIS A 342 -13.70 7.95 8.97
CA HIS A 342 -13.34 8.60 7.73
C HIS A 342 -13.50 7.63 6.56
N GLY A 343 -14.76 7.45 6.13
CA GLY A 343 -15.00 7.07 4.75
C GLY A 343 -14.19 7.99 3.84
N HIS A 344 -13.74 7.49 2.69
CA HIS A 344 -13.19 8.34 1.64
C HIS A 344 -14.11 9.57 1.52
N GLU A 345 -13.66 10.75 1.96
CA GLU A 345 -14.28 12.01 1.60
C GLU A 345 -14.03 12.17 0.10
N SER A 346 -14.81 11.44 -0.68
CA SER A 346 -15.09 11.79 -2.05
C SER A 346 -15.92 13.07 -1.96
N ASP A 347 -15.34 14.19 -2.38
CA ASP A 347 -16.06 15.37 -2.85
C ASP A 347 -16.96 14.98 -4.04
N ALA A 348 -17.99 14.18 -3.78
CA ALA A 348 -19.01 13.80 -4.71
C ALA A 348 -20.30 14.48 -4.26
N GLY A 349 -20.59 15.60 -4.92
CA GLY A 349 -21.91 16.22 -4.86
C GLY A 349 -22.99 15.19 -5.19
N ASP A 350 -24.03 15.24 -4.37
CA ASP A 350 -25.25 14.43 -4.43
C ASP A 350 -25.88 14.42 -5.83
N GLY A 351 -26.07 13.22 -6.37
CA GLY A 351 -26.62 12.98 -7.70
C GLY A 351 -26.69 11.47 -7.95
N GLY A 352 -27.77 10.85 -7.49
CA GLY A 352 -28.01 9.42 -7.66
C GLY A 352 -28.30 9.02 -9.12
N ASP A 353 -27.82 7.83 -9.52
CA ASP A 353 -28.63 6.75 -10.10
C ASP A 353 -27.75 5.48 -10.30
N ASP A 354 -28.42 4.35 -10.42
CA ASP A 354 -27.97 2.99 -10.17
C ASP A 354 -27.06 2.36 -11.24
N GLY A 355 -25.95 1.75 -10.80
CA GLY A 355 -25.10 0.93 -11.70
C GLY A 355 -23.83 0.40 -11.05
N ARG A 356 -23.91 -0.74 -10.34
CA ARG A 356 -22.80 -1.49 -9.71
C ARG A 356 -21.81 -0.59 -8.95
N GLY A 357 -22.14 -0.27 -7.71
CA GLY A 357 -21.24 0.42 -6.80
C GLY A 357 -19.86 -0.24 -6.80
N GLU A 358 -18.85 0.51 -7.22
CA GLU A 358 -17.46 0.15 -6.95
C GLU A 358 -17.35 0.01 -5.43
N SER A 359 -16.98 -1.19 -4.98
CA SER A 359 -16.79 -1.47 -3.57
C SER A 359 -15.81 -0.46 -2.99
N VAL A 360 -16.22 0.23 -1.92
CA VAL A 360 -15.35 1.14 -1.14
C VAL A 360 -14.28 0.35 -0.36
N TRP A 361 -14.46 -0.97 -0.27
CA TRP A 361 -13.61 -1.89 0.49
C TRP A 361 -12.92 -2.92 -0.41
N SER A 362 -11.72 -3.34 0.00
CA SER A 362 -10.97 -4.40 -0.66
C SER A 362 -11.59 -5.77 -0.43
N ASN A 363 -11.27 -6.71 -1.31
CA ASN A 363 -11.72 -8.08 -1.16
C ASN A 363 -10.95 -8.79 -0.03
N ALA A 364 -11.63 -9.05 1.07
CA ALA A 364 -11.05 -9.74 2.23
C ALA A 364 -10.45 -11.11 1.89
N ASP A 365 -11.00 -11.85 0.92
CA ASP A 365 -10.50 -13.17 0.52
C ASP A 365 -9.15 -13.05 -0.21
N LEU A 366 -8.94 -12.00 -1.00
CA LEU A 366 -7.66 -11.77 -1.69
C LEU A 366 -6.57 -11.42 -0.68
N LEU A 367 -6.88 -10.54 0.28
CA LEU A 367 -5.97 -10.21 1.39
C LEU A 367 -5.66 -11.45 2.25
N ALA A 368 -6.68 -12.26 2.56
CA ALA A 368 -6.52 -13.52 3.27
C ALA A 368 -5.64 -14.52 2.49
N GLY A 369 -5.78 -14.57 1.17
CA GLY A 369 -4.93 -15.36 0.28
C GLY A 369 -3.46 -14.98 0.37
N ALA A 370 -3.15 -13.68 0.34
CA ALA A 370 -1.79 -13.17 0.51
C ALA A 370 -1.22 -13.53 1.90
N ILE A 371 -1.99 -13.30 2.96
CA ILE A 371 -1.62 -13.66 4.35
C ILE A 371 -1.31 -15.16 4.45
N GLY A 372 -2.16 -16.02 3.89
CA GLY A 372 -1.96 -17.47 3.88
C GLY A 372 -0.68 -17.89 3.13
N SER A 373 -0.35 -17.23 2.02
CA SER A 373 0.90 -17.46 1.29
C SER A 373 2.13 -17.02 2.10
N PHE A 374 2.08 -15.86 2.77
CA PHE A 374 3.18 -15.41 3.64
C PHE A 374 3.43 -16.39 4.79
N MET A 375 2.37 -16.78 5.51
CA MET A 375 2.49 -17.67 6.66
C MET A 375 3.08 -19.03 6.28
N ARG A 376 2.66 -19.58 5.14
CA ARG A 376 3.23 -20.83 4.61
C ARG A 376 4.72 -20.69 4.31
N LYS A 377 5.12 -19.58 3.70
CA LYS A 377 6.53 -19.33 3.36
C LYS A 377 7.42 -19.17 4.60
N ILE A 378 6.88 -18.54 5.65
CA ILE A 378 7.57 -18.41 6.94
C ILE A 378 7.71 -19.78 7.63
N ASP A 379 6.69 -20.63 7.55
CA ASP A 379 6.74 -21.99 8.10
C ASP A 379 7.81 -22.86 7.43
N GLU A 380 8.02 -22.68 6.13
CA GLU A 380 9.11 -23.34 5.38
C GLU A 380 10.51 -22.80 5.71
N SER A 381 10.59 -21.61 6.33
CA SER A 381 11.85 -20.93 6.61
C SER A 381 12.47 -21.43 7.93
N PRO A 382 13.82 -21.59 7.99
CA PRO A 382 14.50 -22.03 9.21
C PRO A 382 14.30 -21.02 10.34
N ASP A 383 14.31 -21.51 11.58
CA ASP A 383 14.20 -20.65 12.76
C ASP A 383 15.42 -19.73 12.87
N GLY A 384 15.18 -18.46 13.17
CA GLY A 384 16.22 -17.44 13.26
C GLY A 384 15.66 -16.02 13.33
N ARG A 385 16.55 -15.04 13.38
CA ARG A 385 16.19 -13.61 13.47
C ARG A 385 15.28 -13.16 12.33
N THR A 386 15.61 -13.53 11.10
CA THR A 386 14.83 -13.21 9.90
C THR A 386 13.40 -13.75 9.97
N LYS A 387 13.20 -14.92 10.60
CA LYS A 387 11.86 -15.48 10.78
C LYS A 387 10.99 -14.59 11.68
N ARG A 388 11.55 -14.05 12.77
CA ARG A 388 10.85 -13.11 13.67
C ARG A 388 10.47 -11.81 12.96
N GLU A 389 11.40 -11.24 12.19
CA GLU A 389 11.19 -10.01 11.40
C GLU A 389 10.09 -10.21 10.33
N ASN A 390 10.06 -11.39 9.70
CA ASN A 390 9.01 -11.77 8.75
C ASN A 390 7.65 -11.96 9.42
N ILE A 391 7.60 -12.54 10.62
CA ILE A 391 6.36 -12.66 11.40
C ILE A 391 5.80 -11.27 11.74
N LEU A 392 6.66 -10.31 12.08
CA LEU A 392 6.25 -8.91 12.29
C LEU A 392 5.74 -8.26 11.00
N SER A 393 6.42 -8.47 9.87
CA SER A 393 5.98 -7.94 8.57
C SER A 393 4.58 -8.45 8.19
N VAL A 394 4.28 -9.72 8.49
CA VAL A 394 2.94 -10.29 8.28
C VAL A 394 1.89 -9.65 9.20
N LEU A 395 2.26 -9.30 10.44
CA LEU A 395 1.37 -8.54 11.33
C LEU A 395 1.03 -7.18 10.71
N ASP A 396 2.01 -6.46 10.18
CA ASP A 396 1.81 -5.16 9.53
C ASP A 396 0.84 -5.29 8.34
N PHE A 397 0.97 -6.36 7.55
CA PHE A 397 0.05 -6.63 6.44
C PHE A 397 -1.37 -7.01 6.92
N ILE A 398 -1.50 -7.74 8.03
CA ILE A 398 -2.81 -8.05 8.64
C ILE A 398 -3.49 -6.77 9.11
N LEU A 399 -2.75 -5.88 9.76
CA LEU A 399 -3.28 -4.60 10.25
C LEU A 399 -3.65 -3.68 9.08
N TYR A 400 -2.81 -3.60 8.05
CA TYR A 400 -3.13 -2.94 6.79
C TYR A 400 -4.41 -3.48 6.15
N GLY A 401 -4.55 -4.81 6.08
CA GLY A 401 -5.75 -5.45 5.53
C GLY A 401 -7.00 -5.10 6.32
N ALA A 402 -6.91 -5.07 7.66
CA ALA A 402 -8.02 -4.70 8.52
C ALA A 402 -8.51 -3.27 8.25
N ASP A 403 -7.63 -2.34 7.88
CA ASP A 403 -7.99 -0.95 7.60
C ASP A 403 -8.65 -0.75 6.22
N ASN A 404 -8.62 -1.79 5.37
CA ASN A 404 -9.08 -1.73 3.99
C ASN A 404 -10.27 -2.68 3.72
N VAL A 405 -10.88 -3.27 4.74
CA VAL A 405 -12.04 -4.17 4.62
C VAL A 405 -13.24 -3.64 5.39
N GLU A 406 -14.44 -4.06 4.98
CA GLU A 406 -15.71 -3.62 5.56
C GLU A 406 -15.86 -3.98 7.05
N GLU A 407 -15.41 -5.18 7.44
CA GLU A 407 -15.53 -5.69 8.81
C GLU A 407 -14.13 -5.90 9.46
N PRO A 408 -13.45 -4.82 9.90
CA PRO A 408 -12.10 -4.90 10.46
C PRO A 408 -11.99 -5.84 11.67
N GLU A 409 -12.98 -5.83 12.55
CA GLU A 409 -12.98 -6.66 13.76
C GLU A 409 -13.08 -8.16 13.44
N GLN A 410 -13.94 -8.51 12.48
CA GLN A 410 -14.12 -9.90 12.04
C GLN A 410 -12.89 -10.40 11.27
N PHE A 411 -12.26 -9.53 10.47
CA PHE A 411 -10.99 -9.82 9.81
C PHE A 411 -9.87 -10.12 10.82
N LEU A 412 -9.69 -9.25 11.82
CA LEU A 412 -8.70 -9.44 12.88
C LEU A 412 -8.99 -10.69 13.72
N LYS A 413 -10.25 -10.94 14.07
CA LYS A 413 -10.68 -12.15 14.81
C LYS A 413 -10.33 -13.43 14.07
N THR A 414 -10.31 -13.40 12.74
CA THR A 414 -9.97 -14.54 11.89
C THR A 414 -8.46 -14.74 11.76
N HIS A 415 -7.70 -13.66 11.53
CA HIS A 415 -6.27 -13.76 11.17
C HIS A 415 -5.30 -13.65 12.36
N LEU A 416 -5.61 -12.89 13.41
CA LEU A 416 -4.73 -12.76 14.58
C LEU A 416 -4.51 -14.09 15.32
N PRO A 417 -5.49 -15.00 15.51
CA PRO A 417 -5.22 -16.31 16.11
C PRO A 417 -4.23 -17.14 15.30
N VAL A 418 -4.32 -17.10 13.97
CA VAL A 418 -3.41 -17.84 13.08
C VAL A 418 -2.00 -17.24 13.17
N TRP A 419 -1.88 -15.91 13.15
CA TRP A 419 -0.61 -15.22 13.35
C TRP A 419 0.01 -15.52 14.72
N ARG A 420 -0.77 -15.53 15.82
CA ARG A 420 -0.26 -15.89 17.15
C ARG A 420 0.25 -17.33 17.19
N ASN A 421 -0.41 -18.27 16.52
CA ASN A 421 0.07 -19.65 16.43
C ASN A 421 1.40 -19.75 15.66
N LEU A 422 1.54 -18.99 14.58
CA LEU A 422 2.80 -18.89 13.84
C LEU A 422 3.90 -18.28 14.71
N ALA A 423 3.62 -17.15 15.36
CA ALA A 423 4.54 -16.48 16.28
C ALA A 423 5.00 -17.44 17.38
N ARG A 424 4.08 -18.15 18.02
CA ARG A 424 4.34 -19.11 19.12
C ARG A 424 5.43 -20.13 18.75
N ARG A 425 5.45 -20.61 17.49
CA ARG A 425 6.47 -21.56 17.02
C ARG A 425 7.87 -20.94 16.93
N ALA A 426 7.98 -19.64 16.64
CA ALA A 426 9.25 -18.93 16.68
C ALA A 426 9.76 -18.69 18.13
N GLY A 427 8.87 -18.75 19.13
CA GLY A 427 9.19 -18.53 20.54
C GLY A 427 9.51 -17.08 20.89
N PRO A 428 9.88 -16.77 22.14
CA PRO A 428 10.27 -15.42 22.56
C PRO A 428 11.72 -15.12 22.13
N ALA A 429 12.13 -13.86 22.18
CA ALA A 429 13.51 -13.48 21.85
C ALA A 429 14.53 -14.11 22.82
N GLN A 430 15.69 -14.51 22.30
CA GLN A 430 16.75 -15.16 23.10
C GLN A 430 17.58 -14.16 23.93
N ALA A 431 17.63 -12.88 23.51
CA ALA A 431 18.46 -11.85 24.11
C ALA A 431 17.63 -10.59 24.40
N GLY A 432 16.97 -10.59 25.57
CA GLY A 432 16.05 -9.52 25.96
C GLY A 432 14.74 -9.55 25.18
N LEU A 433 13.73 -8.84 25.68
CA LEU A 433 12.41 -8.78 25.06
C LEU A 433 12.41 -7.81 23.86
N ASP A 434 11.84 -8.23 22.73
CA ASP A 434 11.78 -7.44 21.51
C ASP A 434 10.35 -7.01 21.11
N THR A 435 10.22 -6.36 19.96
CA THR A 435 8.93 -5.89 19.41
C THR A 435 7.94 -7.02 19.17
N LEU A 436 8.40 -8.21 18.76
CA LEU A 436 7.50 -9.35 18.53
C LEU A 436 6.94 -9.86 19.86
N ASP A 437 7.76 -9.92 20.92
CA ASP A 437 7.29 -10.32 22.26
C ASP A 437 6.21 -9.35 22.76
N ARG A 438 6.40 -8.05 22.52
CA ARG A 438 5.41 -7.03 22.89
C ARG A 438 4.13 -7.11 22.07
N CYS A 439 4.22 -7.23 20.74
CA CYS A 439 3.05 -7.40 19.88
C CYS A 439 2.28 -8.69 20.20
N TYR A 440 2.98 -9.79 20.50
CA TYR A 440 2.36 -11.05 20.90
C TYR A 440 1.56 -10.89 22.20
N ALA A 441 2.16 -10.24 23.20
CA ALA A 441 1.50 -9.95 24.46
C ALA A 441 0.24 -9.09 24.27
N VAL A 442 0.34 -8.01 23.48
CA VAL A 442 -0.79 -7.12 23.20
C VAL A 442 -1.91 -7.86 22.47
N ALA A 443 -1.60 -8.60 21.41
CA ALA A 443 -2.57 -9.41 20.68
C ALA A 443 -3.20 -10.54 21.53
N THR A 444 -2.58 -10.91 22.65
CA THR A 444 -3.08 -11.94 23.57
C THR A 444 -3.99 -11.34 24.65
N VAL A 445 -3.58 -10.21 25.25
CA VAL A 445 -4.31 -9.56 26.35
C VAL A 445 -5.47 -8.69 25.84
N ALA A 446 -5.27 -7.92 24.76
CA ALA A 446 -6.25 -6.93 24.32
C ALA A 446 -7.66 -7.49 24.04
N PRO A 447 -7.83 -8.64 23.36
CA PRO A 447 -9.15 -9.23 23.16
C PRO A 447 -9.88 -9.62 24.46
N GLY A 448 -9.15 -9.81 25.56
CA GLY A 448 -9.67 -10.19 26.86
C GLY A 448 -9.90 -9.03 27.83
N LEU A 449 -9.57 -7.78 27.45
CA LEU A 449 -9.68 -6.61 28.33
C LEU A 449 -11.06 -6.46 28.97
N ARG A 450 -12.12 -6.84 28.26
CA ARG A 450 -13.52 -6.74 28.72
C ARG A 450 -14.10 -8.06 29.23
N GLU A 451 -13.29 -9.12 29.30
CA GLU A 451 -13.73 -10.47 29.64
C GLU A 451 -12.90 -11.06 30.80
N PRO A 452 -13.17 -10.68 32.06
CA PRO A 452 -12.39 -11.14 33.22
C PRO A 452 -12.31 -12.67 33.35
N LYS A 453 -13.31 -13.40 32.83
CA LYS A 453 -13.35 -14.87 32.83
C LYS A 453 -12.23 -15.51 31.99
N LYS A 454 -11.63 -14.78 31.04
CA LYS A 454 -10.52 -15.25 30.19
C LYS A 454 -9.13 -15.03 30.80
N SER A 455 -9.04 -14.36 31.95
CA SER A 455 -7.76 -13.98 32.60
C SER A 455 -6.81 -15.18 32.78
N ALA A 456 -7.32 -16.33 33.24
CA ALA A 456 -6.50 -17.53 33.43
C ALA A 456 -6.01 -18.15 32.11
N GLU A 457 -6.82 -18.09 31.04
CA GLU A 457 -6.45 -18.58 29.70
C GLU A 457 -5.38 -17.69 29.07
N ILE A 458 -5.53 -16.36 29.21
CA ILE A 458 -4.56 -15.36 28.74
C ILE A 458 -3.25 -15.51 29.50
N HIS A 459 -3.29 -15.66 30.83
CA HIS A 459 -2.10 -15.89 31.65
C HIS A 459 -1.38 -17.18 31.23
N LYS A 460 -2.13 -18.28 31.02
CA LYS A 460 -1.57 -19.54 30.49
C LYS A 460 -0.90 -19.33 29.13
N ALA A 461 -1.53 -18.59 28.21
CA ALA A 461 -0.96 -18.31 26.89
C ALA A 461 0.36 -17.51 26.98
N LEU A 462 0.46 -16.57 27.90
CA LEU A 462 1.70 -15.82 28.17
C LEU A 462 2.79 -16.72 28.78
N GLU A 463 2.45 -17.59 29.73
CA GLU A 463 3.41 -18.57 30.29
C GLU A 463 3.92 -19.55 29.21
N ILE A 464 3.05 -19.95 28.27
CA ILE A 464 3.44 -20.77 27.12
C ILE A 464 4.41 -20.00 26.22
N TRP A 465 4.11 -18.74 25.89
CA TRP A 465 4.97 -17.89 25.07
C TRP A 465 6.36 -17.72 25.69
N PHE A 466 6.42 -17.36 26.97
CA PHE A 466 7.68 -17.14 27.68
C PHE A 466 8.35 -18.44 28.18
N ARG A 467 7.83 -19.60 27.78
CA ARG A 467 8.36 -20.94 28.11
C ARG A 467 8.52 -21.17 29.62
N GLY A 468 7.61 -20.63 30.44
CA GLY A 468 7.66 -20.79 31.88
C GLY A 468 6.99 -19.68 32.67
N ALA A 469 7.31 -19.62 33.96
CA ALA A 469 6.79 -18.59 34.86
C ALA A 469 7.24 -17.19 34.39
N LEU A 470 6.33 -16.22 34.51
CA LEU A 470 6.62 -14.84 34.14
C LEU A 470 7.59 -14.19 35.14
N THR A 471 8.80 -13.89 34.65
CA THR A 471 9.85 -13.16 35.37
C THR A 471 9.43 -11.72 35.64
N LYS A 472 10.21 -11.00 36.44
CA LYS A 472 9.98 -9.56 36.68
C LYS A 472 10.00 -8.78 35.36
N ASP A 473 10.97 -9.04 34.49
CA ASP A 473 11.10 -8.36 33.20
C ASP A 473 9.88 -8.60 32.29
N HIS A 474 9.32 -9.82 32.30
CA HIS A 474 8.08 -10.12 31.57
C HIS A 474 6.90 -9.31 32.10
N ARG A 475 6.79 -9.16 33.43
CA ARG A 475 5.73 -8.37 34.07
C ARG A 475 5.89 -6.89 33.77
N ASP A 476 7.11 -6.38 33.87
CA ASP A 476 7.43 -4.98 33.57
C ASP A 476 7.06 -4.65 32.11
N LEU A 477 7.37 -5.55 31.15
CA LEU A 477 6.92 -5.41 29.75
C LEU A 477 5.39 -5.39 29.62
N LEU A 478 4.69 -6.31 30.29
CA LEU A 478 3.24 -6.45 30.18
C LEU A 478 2.50 -5.26 30.81
N GLU A 479 3.00 -4.70 31.91
CA GLU A 479 2.39 -3.56 32.58
C GLU A 479 2.53 -2.25 31.78
N MET A 480 3.51 -2.16 30.88
CA MET A 480 3.64 -1.00 30.01
C MET A 480 2.44 -0.91 29.06
N PRO A 481 1.76 0.25 28.98
CA PRO A 481 0.65 0.41 28.05
C PRO A 481 1.10 0.22 26.59
N PRO A 482 0.19 -0.17 25.69
CA PRO A 482 0.48 -0.35 24.26
C PRO A 482 0.65 1.00 23.56
N THR A 483 1.79 1.67 23.78
CA THR A 483 2.09 3.00 23.25
C THR A 483 2.90 3.00 21.96
N GLY A 484 3.46 1.85 21.58
CA GLY A 484 4.15 1.71 20.31
C GLY A 484 3.16 1.66 19.14
N HIS A 485 3.66 1.86 17.92
CA HIS A 485 2.81 1.99 16.74
C HIS A 485 1.94 0.75 16.49
N ARG A 486 2.55 -0.43 16.43
CA ARG A 486 1.86 -1.72 16.21
C ARG A 486 0.95 -2.06 17.39
N GLU A 487 1.41 -1.78 18.59
CA GLU A 487 0.66 -2.03 19.82
C GLU A 487 -0.61 -1.20 19.89
N GLY A 488 -0.54 0.08 19.52
CA GLY A 488 -1.69 0.97 19.44
C GLY A 488 -2.71 0.53 18.38
N GLN A 489 -2.25 -0.05 17.27
CA GLN A 489 -3.14 -0.60 16.25
C GLN A 489 -3.84 -1.90 16.68
N LEU A 490 -3.15 -2.75 17.46
CA LEU A 490 -3.69 -3.99 18.02
C LEU A 490 -4.70 -3.75 19.15
N ALA A 491 -4.52 -2.66 19.89
CA ALA A 491 -5.33 -2.30 21.05
C ALA A 491 -5.75 -0.82 20.98
N PRO A 492 -6.55 -0.43 19.96
CA PRO A 492 -6.98 0.95 19.80
C PRO A 492 -7.82 1.39 21.01
N ASP A 493 -7.67 2.66 21.38
CA ASP A 493 -8.46 3.32 22.43
C ASP A 493 -8.35 2.72 23.85
N VAL A 494 -7.35 1.87 24.10
CA VAL A 494 -7.11 1.32 25.43
C VAL A 494 -6.42 2.34 26.32
N ARG A 495 -7.11 2.77 27.38
CA ARG A 495 -6.53 3.66 28.39
C ARG A 495 -5.49 2.90 29.20
N ALA A 496 -4.39 3.57 29.54
CA ALA A 496 -3.31 2.97 30.35
C ALA A 496 -3.81 2.38 31.68
N ARG A 497 -4.84 2.99 32.29
CA ARG A 497 -5.47 2.47 33.51
C ARG A 497 -6.18 1.14 33.28
N ASP A 498 -6.96 1.03 32.21
CA ASP A 498 -7.74 -0.17 31.88
C ASP A 498 -6.80 -1.32 31.51
N TRP A 499 -5.74 -1.01 30.77
CA TRP A 499 -4.65 -1.94 30.48
C TRP A 499 -4.01 -2.50 31.76
N LYS A 500 -3.57 -1.61 32.66
CA LYS A 500 -2.91 -2.01 33.91
C LYS A 500 -3.83 -2.88 34.77
N LEU A 501 -5.10 -2.54 34.87
CA LEU A 501 -6.10 -3.34 35.61
C LEU A 501 -6.24 -4.74 35.01
N ALA A 502 -6.35 -4.86 33.68
CA ALA A 502 -6.50 -6.14 33.02
C ALA A 502 -5.23 -7.01 33.11
N VAL A 503 -4.05 -6.42 32.96
CA VAL A 503 -2.78 -7.13 33.14
C VAL A 503 -2.65 -7.61 34.58
N THR A 504 -2.94 -6.76 35.57
CA THR A 504 -2.91 -7.15 36.99
C THR A 504 -3.88 -8.30 37.26
N GLY A 505 -5.12 -8.22 36.75
CA GLY A 505 -6.12 -9.29 36.89
C GLY A 505 -5.70 -10.58 36.19
N THR A 506 -5.09 -10.48 35.01
CA THR A 506 -4.53 -11.62 34.26
C THR A 506 -3.43 -12.31 35.06
N LEU A 507 -2.45 -11.56 35.53
CA LEU A 507 -1.30 -12.09 36.28
C LEU A 507 -1.66 -12.63 37.67
N ALA A 508 -2.78 -12.19 38.24
CA ALA A 508 -3.31 -12.71 39.50
C ALA A 508 -4.16 -13.97 39.32
N ALA A 509 -4.64 -14.27 38.11
CA ALA A 509 -5.48 -15.43 37.85
C ALA A 509 -4.64 -16.72 37.89
N PRO A 510 -4.99 -17.71 38.74
CA PRO A 510 -4.22 -18.95 38.86
C PRO A 510 -4.35 -19.81 37.60
N THR A 511 -3.22 -20.21 37.02
CA THR A 511 -3.21 -21.06 35.81
C THR A 511 -3.23 -22.55 36.17
N SER A 512 -3.66 -23.40 35.22
CA SER A 512 -3.54 -24.85 35.37
C SER A 512 -2.08 -25.28 35.57
N TRP A 513 -1.14 -24.59 34.90
CA TRP A 513 0.29 -24.86 34.99
C TRP A 513 0.85 -24.58 36.39
N GLN A 514 0.56 -23.40 36.97
CA GLN A 514 0.97 -23.04 38.33
C GLN A 514 0.40 -24.03 39.37
N ARG A 515 -0.88 -24.37 39.22
CA ARG A 515 -1.55 -25.36 40.07
C ARG A 515 -0.89 -26.73 40.00
N ASN A 516 -0.59 -27.21 38.79
CA ASN A 516 0.02 -28.53 38.60
C ASN A 516 1.46 -28.58 39.10
N ARG A 517 2.22 -27.49 38.99
CA ARG A 517 3.54 -27.39 39.63
C ARG A 517 3.45 -27.39 41.14
N ALA A 518 2.51 -26.64 41.72
CA ALA A 518 2.25 -26.68 43.15
C ALA A 518 1.80 -28.07 43.62
N LEU A 519 1.03 -28.80 42.80
CA LEU A 519 0.67 -30.19 43.07
C LEU A 519 1.89 -31.10 43.12
N ILE A 520 2.76 -31.04 42.12
CA ILE A 520 3.99 -31.86 42.11
C ILE A 520 4.89 -31.51 43.30
N ALA A 521 5.11 -30.22 43.58
CA ALA A 521 5.87 -29.78 44.74
C ALA A 521 5.26 -30.31 46.06
N ALA A 522 3.94 -30.18 46.26
CA ALA A 522 3.27 -30.68 47.46
C ALA A 522 3.36 -32.20 47.60
N LEU A 523 3.29 -32.96 46.50
CA LEU A 523 3.48 -34.41 46.49
C LEU A 523 4.93 -34.82 46.79
N ASP A 524 5.89 -33.93 46.53
CA ASP A 524 7.31 -34.11 46.84
C ASP A 524 7.66 -33.54 48.25
N GLY A 525 6.67 -33.08 49.01
CA GLY A 525 6.81 -32.56 50.37
C GLY A 525 7.07 -31.06 50.47
N GLU A 526 7.06 -30.36 49.34
CA GLU A 526 7.30 -28.93 49.23
C GLU A 526 5.99 -28.14 49.16
N GLY A 527 5.54 -27.63 50.30
CA GLY A 527 4.37 -26.75 50.39
C GLY A 527 3.02 -27.47 50.48
N PRO A 528 1.90 -26.71 50.52
CA PRO A 528 0.56 -27.25 50.72
C PRO A 528 -0.06 -27.80 49.42
N MET A 529 -0.94 -28.80 49.56
CA MET A 529 -1.73 -29.34 48.45
C MET A 529 -2.64 -28.24 47.86
N PRO A 530 -2.58 -27.97 46.54
CA PRO A 530 -3.45 -26.97 45.91
C PRO A 530 -4.89 -27.46 45.77
N ASP A 531 -5.83 -26.54 45.52
CA ASP A 531 -7.21 -26.90 45.21
C ASP A 531 -7.34 -27.48 43.78
N LEU A 532 -7.75 -28.74 43.73
CA LEU A 532 -7.90 -29.54 42.50
C LEU A 532 -9.36 -29.73 42.06
N SER A 533 -10.33 -29.20 42.81
CA SER A 533 -11.77 -29.42 42.60
C SER A 533 -12.24 -29.11 41.17
N ALA A 534 -11.62 -28.12 40.52
CA ALA A 534 -11.94 -27.71 39.15
C ALA A 534 -11.13 -28.43 38.06
N ALA A 535 -10.10 -29.20 38.42
CA ALA A 535 -9.11 -29.75 37.47
C ALA A 535 -9.07 -31.28 37.43
N ALA A 536 -9.43 -31.95 38.53
CA ALA A 536 -9.32 -33.40 38.69
C ALA A 536 -10.68 -34.03 39.07
N SER A 537 -10.84 -35.31 38.80
CA SER A 537 -12.02 -36.08 39.24
C SER A 537 -11.95 -36.34 40.75
N GLY A 538 -13.09 -36.64 41.39
CA GLY A 538 -13.12 -36.99 42.82
C GLY A 538 -12.19 -38.17 43.17
N GLU A 539 -12.08 -39.15 42.27
CA GLU A 539 -11.17 -40.29 42.42
C GLU A 539 -9.70 -39.88 42.36
N GLU A 540 -9.35 -38.98 41.45
CA GLU A 540 -7.99 -38.43 41.32
C GLU A 540 -7.62 -37.60 42.55
N ILE A 541 -8.53 -36.75 43.03
CA ILE A 541 -8.32 -35.93 44.23
C ILE A 541 -8.07 -36.84 45.45
N ALA A 542 -8.90 -37.87 45.63
CA ALA A 542 -8.73 -38.83 46.72
C ALA A 542 -7.44 -39.66 46.58
N ALA A 543 -7.01 -39.97 45.36
CA ALA A 543 -5.75 -40.65 45.10
C ALA A 543 -4.54 -39.77 45.42
N LEU A 544 -4.54 -38.51 44.96
CA LEU A 544 -3.47 -37.53 45.21
C LEU A 544 -3.37 -37.18 46.69
N GLY A 545 -4.51 -37.05 47.39
CA GLY A 545 -4.54 -36.85 48.84
C GLY A 545 -3.90 -38.00 49.63
N ARG A 546 -4.15 -39.25 49.22
CA ARG A 546 -3.49 -40.43 49.83
C ARG A 546 -1.98 -40.48 49.58
N ILE A 547 -1.51 -39.96 48.43
CA ILE A 547 -0.07 -39.84 48.16
C ILE A 547 0.55 -38.77 49.06
N GLY A 548 -0.08 -37.60 49.17
CA GLY A 548 0.40 -36.53 50.06
C GLY A 548 0.44 -36.91 51.55
N GLN A 549 -0.40 -37.85 51.98
CA GLN A 549 -0.38 -38.43 53.34
C GLN A 549 0.64 -39.56 53.51
N GLY A 550 1.41 -39.93 52.47
CA GLY A 550 2.34 -41.06 52.50
C GLY A 550 1.69 -42.44 52.48
N ILE A 551 0.37 -42.53 52.27
CA ILE A 551 -0.41 -43.78 52.27
C ILE A 551 -0.28 -44.51 50.92
N ARG A 552 -0.09 -43.77 49.82
CA ARG A 552 0.07 -44.30 48.46
C ARG A 552 1.42 -43.88 47.87
N ARG A 553 2.00 -44.73 47.03
CA ARG A 553 3.29 -44.47 46.38
C ARG A 553 3.21 -43.37 45.32
N ARG A 554 4.24 -42.50 45.30
CA ARG A 554 4.42 -41.36 44.40
C ARG A 554 4.65 -41.74 42.93
N ASP A 555 5.15 -42.95 42.69
CA ASP A 555 5.41 -43.55 41.36
C ASP A 555 4.15 -43.68 40.48
N THR A 556 2.97 -43.65 41.10
CA THR A 556 1.69 -43.65 40.38
C THR A 556 1.33 -42.30 39.76
N VAL A 557 2.04 -41.22 40.07
CA VAL A 557 1.87 -39.90 39.43
C VAL A 557 3.03 -39.67 38.47
N VAL A 558 2.71 -39.57 37.18
CA VAL A 558 3.69 -39.37 36.11
C VAL A 558 3.55 -38.01 35.47
N VAL A 559 4.68 -37.39 35.18
CA VAL A 559 4.70 -36.12 34.44
C VAL A 559 4.51 -36.40 32.95
N ARG A 560 3.68 -35.58 32.29
CA ARG A 560 3.41 -35.67 30.85
C ARG A 560 4.71 -35.59 30.03
N SER A 561 4.86 -36.54 29.10
CA SER A 561 5.83 -36.48 28.00
C SER A 561 5.17 -36.41 26.62
N ASP A 562 3.94 -36.90 26.47
CA ASP A 562 3.13 -36.85 25.24
C ASP A 562 1.64 -36.61 25.59
N TRP A 563 0.90 -35.99 24.67
CA TRP A 563 -0.54 -35.76 24.73
C TRP A 563 -1.39 -36.96 24.32
N LYS A 564 -0.82 -37.85 23.51
CA LYS A 564 -1.56 -38.97 22.92
C LYS A 564 -1.40 -40.25 23.73
N HIS A 565 -0.26 -40.43 24.40
CA HIS A 565 0.05 -41.67 25.11
C HIS A 565 0.34 -41.43 26.59
N CYS A 566 0.02 -42.44 27.41
CA CYS A 566 0.42 -42.44 28.80
C CYS A 566 1.94 -42.61 28.92
N PRO A 567 2.66 -41.76 29.68
CA PRO A 567 4.11 -41.90 29.87
C PRO A 567 4.53 -43.21 30.57
N SER A 568 3.62 -43.82 31.34
CA SER A 568 3.90 -45.04 32.11
C SER A 568 3.73 -46.31 31.29
N CYS A 569 2.64 -46.44 30.52
CA CYS A 569 2.31 -47.67 29.79
C CYS A 569 2.34 -47.52 28.26
N HIS A 570 2.63 -46.32 27.76
CA HIS A 570 2.65 -45.95 26.33
C HIS A 570 1.35 -46.23 25.55
N MET A 571 0.26 -46.56 26.25
CA MET A 571 -1.06 -46.71 25.62
C MET A 571 -1.66 -45.37 25.25
N LYS A 572 -2.39 -45.35 24.13
CA LYS A 572 -3.15 -44.18 23.70
C LYS A 572 -4.22 -43.83 24.74
N LEU A 573 -4.26 -42.57 25.16
CA LEU A 573 -5.28 -42.07 26.07
C LEU A 573 -6.64 -42.05 25.38
N ALA A 574 -7.69 -42.39 26.13
CA ALA A 574 -9.06 -42.19 25.68
C ALA A 574 -9.28 -40.71 25.33
N ALA A 575 -10.09 -40.43 24.30
CA ALA A 575 -10.29 -39.06 23.82
C ALA A 575 -10.76 -38.10 24.93
N VAL A 576 -11.59 -38.60 25.87
CA VAL A 576 -12.06 -37.84 27.03
C VAL A 576 -10.90 -37.49 27.97
N GLU A 577 -10.05 -38.44 28.33
CA GLU A 577 -8.88 -38.22 29.20
C GLU A 577 -7.82 -37.33 28.54
N ALA A 578 -7.58 -37.51 27.24
CA ALA A 578 -6.72 -36.59 26.48
C ALA A 578 -7.29 -35.16 26.46
N GLY A 579 -8.62 -35.01 26.36
CA GLY A 579 -9.30 -33.71 26.44
C GLY A 579 -9.25 -33.10 27.85
N ARG A 580 -9.36 -33.91 28.91
CA ARG A 580 -9.19 -33.48 30.31
C ARG A 580 -7.75 -33.03 30.57
N LEU A 581 -6.77 -33.79 30.10
CA LEU A 581 -5.36 -33.42 30.18
C LEU A 581 -5.09 -32.08 29.46
N ARG A 582 -5.67 -31.83 28.29
CA ARG A 582 -5.52 -30.53 27.58
C ARG A 582 -6.14 -29.35 28.32
N ARG A 583 -7.30 -29.54 28.97
CA ARG A 583 -8.03 -28.46 29.64
C ARG A 583 -7.52 -28.16 31.05
N GLY A 584 -7.37 -29.20 31.87
CA GLY A 584 -7.03 -29.08 33.29
C GLY A 584 -5.61 -29.53 33.64
N GLY A 585 -4.91 -30.20 32.71
CA GLY A 585 -3.55 -30.70 32.94
C GLY A 585 -3.46 -31.89 33.88
N ILE A 586 -4.59 -32.53 34.23
CA ILE A 586 -4.64 -33.76 35.03
C ILE A 586 -5.58 -34.76 34.36
N ALA A 587 -5.15 -36.01 34.22
CA ALA A 587 -5.95 -37.09 33.68
C ALA A 587 -5.47 -38.45 34.22
N SER A 588 -6.34 -39.45 34.22
CA SER A 588 -5.99 -40.80 34.65
C SER A 588 -5.87 -41.74 33.47
N CYS A 589 -4.82 -42.56 33.45
CA CYS A 589 -4.76 -43.69 32.53
C CYS A 589 -5.60 -44.84 33.10
N GLN A 590 -6.74 -45.13 32.48
CA GLN A 590 -7.59 -46.30 32.78
C GLN A 590 -7.32 -47.46 31.81
N GLY A 591 -6.05 -47.72 31.49
CA GLY A 591 -5.67 -48.90 30.71
C GLY A 591 -5.80 -50.18 31.56
N LEU A 592 -5.97 -51.34 30.92
CA LEU A 592 -6.18 -52.65 31.58
C LEU A 592 -5.22 -52.98 32.74
N LYS A 593 -4.00 -52.40 32.76
CA LYS A 593 -2.99 -52.58 33.82
C LYS A 593 -2.33 -51.29 34.30
N CYS A 594 -2.81 -50.12 33.87
CA CYS A 594 -2.22 -48.84 34.24
C CYS A 594 -3.17 -48.09 35.18
N THR A 595 -2.62 -47.52 36.26
CA THR A 595 -3.38 -46.67 37.21
C THR A 595 -2.69 -45.32 37.40
N ALA A 596 -1.87 -44.93 36.42
CA ALA A 596 -1.08 -43.72 36.48
C ALA A 596 -1.97 -42.48 36.36
N ILE A 597 -1.73 -41.50 37.24
CA ILE A 597 -2.29 -40.15 37.13
C ILE A 597 -1.25 -39.32 36.39
N ILE A 598 -1.65 -38.77 35.25
CA ILE A 598 -0.80 -37.96 34.38
C ILE A 598 -1.02 -36.51 34.76
N VAL A 599 0.07 -35.82 35.09
CA VAL A 599 0.06 -34.38 35.40
C VAL A 599 0.92 -33.64 34.39
N ASP A 600 0.35 -32.61 33.77
CA ASP A 600 1.04 -31.73 32.86
C ASP A 600 1.62 -30.52 33.60
N ILE A 601 2.95 -30.45 33.64
CA ILE A 601 3.72 -29.33 34.21
C ILE A 601 4.57 -28.63 33.16
N GLN A 602 4.44 -29.00 31.88
CA GLN A 602 5.14 -28.31 30.81
C GLN A 602 4.25 -27.18 30.29
N PRO A 603 4.77 -25.96 30.11
CA PRO A 603 4.13 -25.01 29.20
C PRO A 603 4.08 -25.71 27.84
N GLU A 604 2.93 -25.71 27.16
CA GLU A 604 2.74 -26.42 25.88
C GLU A 604 3.87 -26.13 24.87
N GLU A 605 4.85 -27.01 24.77
CA GLU A 605 5.69 -27.12 23.57
C GLU A 605 4.92 -28.02 22.60
N THR A 606 4.37 -27.41 21.54
CA THR A 606 3.83 -28.14 20.39
C THR A 606 4.90 -28.35 19.36
#